data_AF-A0A3D5M5G4-F1
#
_entry.id   AF-A0A3D5M5G4-F1
#
_cell.length_a   1.000
_cell.length_b   1.000
_cell.length_c   1.000
_cell.angle_alpha   90.00
_cell.angle_beta   90.00
_cell.angle_gamma   90.00
#
_symmetry.space_group_name_H-M   'P 1'
#
loop_
_entity.id
_entity.type
_entity.pdbx_description
1 polymer ?
#
loop_
_entity_poly.entity_id
_entity_poly.type
_entity_poly.pdbx_seq_one_letter_code
_entity_poly.pdbx_strand_id
1 'polypeptide(L)'
;MTAEHEDFVSRLPDKDKTLLILRDQLYEGSWQEMVMDLDGRLNNGFQVFELTELIEADLARIEVLADYENKHDINLGDFLEDEN
;
A
#
# COMPACT_ATOMS: atom_id res chain seq x y z
N MET A 1 -15.05 16.85 3.27
CA MET A 1 -13.96 16.06 3.89
C MET A 1 -13.33 15.12 2.87
N THR A 2 -14.08 14.58 1.89
CA THR A 2 -13.54 13.77 0.78
C THR A 2 -12.43 14.48 -0.02
N ALA A 3 -12.57 15.78 -0.30
CA ALA A 3 -11.59 16.55 -1.07
C ALA A 3 -10.16 16.59 -0.48
N GLU A 4 -9.98 16.40 0.84
CA GLU A 4 -8.65 16.32 1.45
C GLU A 4 -7.97 14.98 1.17
N HIS A 5 -8.75 13.90 1.16
CA HIS A 5 -8.26 12.55 0.89
C HIS A 5 -8.01 12.34 -0.61
N GLU A 6 -8.86 12.90 -1.47
CA GLU A 6 -8.65 12.97 -2.92
C GLU A 6 -7.35 13.73 -3.25
N ASP A 7 -7.12 14.90 -2.64
CA ASP A 7 -5.87 15.66 -2.83
C ASP A 7 -4.65 14.89 -2.32
N PHE A 8 -4.77 14.19 -1.18
CA PHE A 8 -3.70 13.32 -0.67
C PHE A 8 -3.38 12.19 -1.65
N VAL A 9 -4.39 11.43 -2.09
CA VAL A 9 -4.22 10.31 -3.04
C VAL A 9 -3.68 10.81 -4.38
N SER A 10 -4.12 11.97 -4.87
CA SER A 10 -3.62 12.53 -6.14
C SER A 10 -2.10 12.78 -6.12
N ARG A 11 -1.55 13.10 -4.95
CA ARG A 11 -0.12 13.40 -4.73
C ARG A 11 0.70 12.16 -4.41
N LEU A 12 0.08 11.00 -4.17
CA LEU A 12 0.78 9.76 -3.94
C LEU A 12 1.56 9.35 -5.20
N PRO A 13 2.82 8.89 -5.05
CA PRO A 13 3.54 8.22 -6.12
C PRO A 13 2.74 7.03 -6.69
N ASP A 14 2.95 6.72 -7.98
CA ASP A 14 2.27 5.60 -8.63
C ASP A 14 2.51 4.26 -7.93
N LYS A 15 3.67 4.10 -7.29
CA LYS A 15 3.98 2.91 -6.48
C LYS A 15 3.05 2.78 -5.28
N ASP A 16 2.79 3.88 -4.58
CA ASP A 16 1.93 3.91 -3.40
C ASP A 16 0.48 3.64 -3.79
N LYS A 17 0.03 4.21 -4.92
CA LYS A 17 -1.28 3.89 -5.53
C LYS A 17 -1.38 2.42 -5.94
N THR A 18 -0.31 1.87 -6.52
CA THR A 18 -0.24 0.44 -6.87
C THR A 18 -0.42 -0.43 -5.62
N LEU A 19 0.17 -0.08 -4.48
CA LEU A 19 0.01 -0.83 -3.24
C LEU A 19 -1.44 -0.82 -2.74
N LEU A 20 -2.13 0.32 -2.83
CA LEU A 20 -3.56 0.41 -2.52
C LEU A 20 -4.41 -0.51 -3.41
N ILE A 21 -4.18 -0.48 -4.72
CA ILE A 21 -4.88 -1.35 -5.69
C ILE A 21 -4.62 -2.82 -5.38
N LEU A 22 -3.36 -3.19 -5.14
CA LEU A 22 -2.98 -4.57 -4.83
C LEU A 22 -3.61 -5.06 -3.53
N ARG A 23 -3.64 -4.21 -2.49
CA ARG A 23 -4.30 -4.50 -1.23
C ARG A 23 -5.78 -4.82 -1.44
N ASP A 24 -6.49 -4.00 -2.20
CA ASP A 24 -7.94 -4.19 -2.39
C ASP A 24 -8.27 -5.39 -3.27
N GLN A 25 -7.44 -5.68 -4.28
CA GLN A 25 -7.66 -6.80 -5.20
C GLN A 25 -7.25 -8.16 -4.64
N LEU A 26 -6.18 -8.21 -3.84
CA LEU A 26 -5.56 -9.48 -3.44
C LEU A 26 -5.71 -9.80 -1.95
N TYR A 27 -5.95 -8.80 -1.12
CA TYR A 27 -5.92 -8.91 0.34
C TYR A 27 -7.22 -8.40 0.98
N GLU A 28 -8.30 -8.25 0.20
CA GLU A 28 -9.62 -7.82 0.68
C GLU A 28 -9.58 -6.51 1.51
N GLY A 29 -8.65 -5.62 1.17
CA GLY A 29 -8.43 -4.35 1.88
C GLY A 29 -7.58 -4.46 3.15
N SER A 30 -7.01 -5.63 3.46
CA SER A 30 -6.20 -5.87 4.65
C SER A 30 -4.71 -5.55 4.42
N TRP A 31 -4.23 -4.46 5.03
CA TRP A 31 -2.79 -4.21 5.10
C TRP A 31 -2.02 -5.29 5.85
N GLN A 32 -2.65 -5.89 6.87
CA GLN A 32 -2.01 -6.90 7.69
C GLN A 32 -1.64 -8.14 6.86
N GLU A 33 -2.56 -8.60 6.00
CA GLU A 33 -2.30 -9.76 5.16
C GLU A 33 -1.22 -9.47 4.11
N MET A 34 -1.24 -8.27 3.53
CA MET A 34 -0.21 -7.84 2.58
C MET A 34 1.17 -7.76 3.21
N VAL A 35 1.29 -7.18 4.42
CA VAL A 35 2.55 -7.12 5.17
C VAL A 35 3.05 -8.51 5.51
N MET A 36 2.18 -9.43 5.93
CA MET A 36 2.56 -10.81 6.24
C MET A 36 3.09 -11.55 5.00
N ASP A 37 2.49 -11.35 3.82
CA ASP A 37 2.98 -11.95 2.58
C ASP A 37 4.35 -11.38 2.17
N LEU A 38 4.50 -10.05 2.25
CA LEU A 38 5.77 -9.37 1.94
C LEU A 38 6.90 -9.79 2.88
N ASP A 39 6.64 -9.87 4.18
CA ASP A 39 7.61 -10.36 5.17
C ASP A 39 7.93 -11.85 4.95
N GLY A 40 6.93 -12.67 4.61
CA GLY A 40 7.13 -14.06 4.23
C GLY A 40 8.06 -14.21 3.01
N ARG A 41 7.90 -13.35 2.00
CA ARG A 41 8.80 -13.31 0.83
C ARG A 41 10.21 -12.91 1.23
N LEU A 42 10.34 -11.84 2.00
CA LEU A 42 11.63 -11.34 2.50
C LEU A 42 12.43 -12.44 3.20
N ASN A 43 11.75 -13.22 4.06
CA ASN A 43 12.36 -14.29 4.84
C ASN A 43 12.58 -15.61 4.08
N ASN A 44 11.99 -15.80 2.89
CA ASN A 44 12.14 -17.03 2.10
C ASN A 44 13.52 -17.21 1.44
N GLY A 45 14.44 -16.23 1.56
CA GLY A 45 15.89 -16.41 1.37
C GLY A 45 16.40 -16.69 -0.05
N PHE A 46 15.52 -16.81 -1.05
CA PHE A 46 15.87 -17.10 -2.46
C PHE A 46 15.74 -15.89 -3.40
N GLN A 47 15.74 -14.66 -2.86
CA GLN A 47 15.50 -13.44 -3.64
C GLN A 47 16.80 -12.72 -4.03
N VAL A 48 16.79 -12.06 -5.18
CA VAL A 48 17.88 -11.17 -5.61
C VAL A 48 17.86 -9.91 -4.74
N PHE A 49 19.02 -9.31 -4.47
CA PHE A 49 19.18 -8.13 -3.61
C PHE A 49 18.21 -6.98 -3.95
N GLU A 50 18.01 -6.68 -5.24
CA GLU A 50 17.08 -5.63 -5.69
C GLU A 50 15.62 -5.89 -5.28
N LEU A 51 15.22 -7.16 -5.18
CA LEU A 51 13.88 -7.55 -4.75
C LEU A 51 13.71 -7.38 -3.23
N THR A 52 14.77 -7.64 -2.46
CA THR A 52 14.81 -7.33 -1.03
C THR A 52 14.60 -5.84 -0.79
N GLU A 53 15.40 -4.98 -1.45
CA GLU A 53 15.27 -3.52 -1.30
C GLU A 53 13.89 -3.01 -1.72
N LEU A 54 13.29 -3.62 -2.76
CA LEU A 54 11.94 -3.26 -3.19
C LEU A 54 10.90 -3.60 -2.13
N ILE A 55 10.94 -4.83 -1.57
CA ILE A 55 9.99 -5.27 -0.55
C ILE A 55 10.13 -4.41 0.71
N GLU A 56 11.35 -4.12 1.16
CA GLU A 56 11.59 -3.24 2.31
C GLU A 56 11.04 -1.82 2.07
N ALA A 57 11.24 -1.28 0.86
CA ALA A 57 10.69 0.03 0.50
C ALA A 57 9.17 0.02 0.42
N ASP A 58 8.55 -1.08 -0.04
CA ASP A 58 7.10 -1.23 -0.09
C ASP A 58 6.50 -1.38 1.31
N LEU A 59 7.16 -2.10 2.23
CA LEU A 59 6.75 -2.18 3.64
C LEU A 59 6.76 -0.79 4.30
N ALA A 60 7.79 0.03 4.04
CA ALA A 60 7.84 1.40 4.56
C ALA A 60 6.73 2.31 3.98
N ARG A 61 6.35 2.12 2.72
CA ARG A 61 5.21 2.83 2.11
C ARG A 61 3.89 2.40 2.77
N ILE A 62 3.69 1.09 2.94
CA ILE A 62 2.49 0.54 3.57
C ILE A 62 2.30 1.10 4.98
N GLU A 63 3.38 1.21 5.77
CA GLU A 63 3.31 1.80 7.10
C GLU A 63 2.73 3.23 7.08
N VAL A 64 3.21 4.09 6.18
CA VAL A 64 2.72 5.46 6.03
C VAL A 64 1.26 5.51 5.58
N LEU A 65 0.87 4.66 4.63
CA LEU A 65 -0.50 4.59 4.12
C LEU A 65 -1.48 4.07 5.18
N ALA A 66 -1.12 2.99 5.87
CA ALA A 66 -1.92 2.39 6.92
C ALA A 66 -2.08 3.35 8.11
N ASP A 67 -1.03 4.08 8.50
CA ASP A 67 -1.12 5.10 9.55
C ASP A 67 -2.07 6.24 9.16
N TYR A 68 -2.05 6.66 7.90
CA TYR A 68 -2.98 7.68 7.42
C TYR A 68 -4.43 7.19 7.48
N GLU A 69 -4.70 5.97 6.99
CA GLU A 69 -6.03 5.36 7.06
C GLU A 69 -6.54 5.21 8.49
N ASN A 70 -5.72 4.68 9.40
CA ASN A 70 -6.06 4.52 10.80
C ASN A 70 -6.33 5.85 11.50
N LYS A 71 -5.56 6.90 11.16
CA LYS A 71 -5.74 8.23 11.75
C LYS A 71 -7.04 8.90 11.32
N HIS A 72 -7.46 8.64 10.08
CA HIS A 72 -8.62 9.28 9.47
C HIS A 72 -9.88 8.40 9.47
N ASP A 73 -9.76 7.13 9.85
CA ASP A 73 -10.82 6.10 9.84
C ASP A 73 -11.46 5.95 8.44
N ILE A 74 -10.60 5.83 7.42
CA ILE A 74 -11.00 5.74 6.01
C ILE A 74 -10.22 4.67 5.27
N ASN A 75 -10.73 4.28 4.10
CA ASN A 75 -10.00 3.52 3.10
C ASN A 75 -9.52 4.47 1.98
N LEU A 76 -8.21 4.64 1.82
CA LEU A 76 -7.59 5.45 0.76
C LEU A 76 -7.88 4.90 -0.65
N GLY A 77 -8.09 3.59 -0.76
CA GLY A 77 -8.45 2.92 -2.02
C GLY A 77 -9.79 3.41 -2.59
N ASP A 78 -10.72 3.82 -1.72
CA ASP A 78 -12.02 4.39 -2.15
C ASP A 78 -11.88 5.75 -2.85
N PHE A 79 -10.71 6.41 -2.73
CA PHE A 79 -10.41 7.71 -3.33
C PHE A 79 -9.46 7.62 -4.53
N LEU A 80 -9.07 6.40 -4.94
CA LEU A 80 -8.46 6.21 -6.25
C LEU A 80 -9.55 6.47 -7.28
N GLU A 81 -9.45 7.56 -8.04
CA GLU A 81 -10.28 7.73 -9.22
C GLU A 81 -10.07 6.51 -10.12
N ASP A 82 -11.15 5.83 -10.51
CA ASP A 82 -11.10 4.83 -11.57
C ASP A 82 -10.50 5.53 -12.80
N GLU A 83 -9.20 5.31 -13.08
CA GLU A 83 -8.64 5.61 -14.39
C GLU A 83 -9.30 4.66 -15.39
N ASN A 84 -10.45 5.09 -15.90
CA ASN A 84 -11.23 4.47 -16.96
C ASN A 84 -10.68 4.88 -18.34
#